data_AF-A0A7X8L484-F1
#
_entry.id   AF-A0A7X8L484-F1
#
_cell.length_a   1.000
_cell.length_b   1.000
_cell.length_c   1.000
_cell.angle_alpha   90.00
_cell.angle_beta   90.00
_cell.angle_gamma   90.00
#
_symmetry.space_group_name_H-M   'P 1'
#
loop_
_entity.id
_entity.type
_entity.pdbx_description
1 polymer ?
#
loop_
_entity_poly.entity_id
_entity_poly.type
_entity_poly.pdbx_seq_one_letter_code
_entity_poly.pdbx_strand_id
1 'polypeptide(L)'
;DPLGNRLSAIEMAELVKRSNLENPYADEHIADEIWKDSDGAFRCSVGKWGYWISYDGSLIPCGLLSEPVAYPLKTGFHQAWETLKDSCKTIPICGDCMTCPDLKYCSTCPARLKAETGAFDKKATYLCEFTKESLQLSKS
;
A
#
# COMPACT_ATOMS: atom_id res chain seq x y z
N ASP A 1 -14.91 -11.32 -5.63
CA ASP A 1 -13.85 -12.32 -5.76
C ASP A 1 -14.45 -13.54 -6.44
N PRO A 2 -13.96 -13.97 -7.62
CA PRO A 2 -14.50 -15.11 -8.35
C PRO A 2 -14.46 -16.43 -7.56
N LEU A 3 -13.64 -16.52 -6.50
CA LEU A 3 -13.55 -17.70 -5.64
C LEU A 3 -14.41 -17.58 -4.36
N GLY A 4 -15.03 -16.42 -4.09
CA GLY A 4 -15.85 -16.21 -2.89
C GLY A 4 -15.09 -16.26 -1.56
N ASN A 5 -13.76 -16.25 -1.59
CA ASN A 5 -12.90 -16.36 -0.40
C ASN A 5 -12.61 -15.01 0.26
N ARG A 6 -12.98 -13.91 -0.39
CA ARG A 6 -12.79 -12.56 0.12
C ARG A 6 -13.76 -12.26 1.27
N LEU A 7 -13.21 -12.04 2.46
CA LEU A 7 -13.92 -11.50 3.62
C LEU A 7 -14.58 -10.16 3.29
N SER A 8 -15.77 -9.93 3.83
CA SER A 8 -16.40 -8.62 3.83
C SER A 8 -15.58 -7.60 4.63
N ALA A 9 -15.89 -6.32 4.46
CA ALA A 9 -15.20 -5.24 5.17
C ALA A 9 -15.31 -5.36 6.70
N ILE A 10 -16.49 -5.74 7.21
CA ILE A 10 -16.74 -5.93 8.64
C ILE A 10 -15.97 -7.14 9.18
N GLU A 11 -16.04 -8.30 8.50
CA GLU A 11 -15.32 -9.51 8.91
C GLU A 11 -13.80 -9.28 8.95
N MET A 12 -13.26 -8.53 7.97
CA MET A 12 -11.86 -8.15 7.95
C MET A 12 -11.51 -7.20 9.10
N ALA A 13 -12.37 -6.22 9.41
CA ALA A 13 -12.17 -5.28 10.52
C ALA A 13 -12.19 -5.98 11.88
N GLU A 14 -13.11 -6.92 12.10
CA GLU A 14 -13.18 -7.75 13.29
C GLU A 14 -11.93 -8.63 13.45
N LEU A 15 -11.48 -9.26 12.36
CA LEU A 15 -10.26 -10.07 12.35
C LEU A 15 -9.04 -9.25 12.75
N VAL A 16 -8.87 -8.06 12.16
CA VAL A 16 -7.75 -7.16 12.47
C VAL A 16 -7.83 -6.65 13.91
N LYS A 17 -9.01 -6.27 14.41
CA LYS A 17 -9.19 -5.88 15.82
C LYS A 17 -8.76 -7.01 16.76
N ARG A 18 -9.22 -8.24 16.50
CA ARG A 18 -8.82 -9.42 17.29
C ARG A 18 -7.31 -9.65 17.23
N SER A 19 -6.72 -9.61 16.04
CA SER A 19 -5.28 -9.82 15.86
C SER A 19 -4.44 -8.75 16.57
N ASN A 20 -4.90 -7.49 16.60
CA ASN A 20 -4.20 -6.41 17.28
C ASN A 20 -4.28 -6.52 18.80
N LEU A 21 -5.41 -7.02 19.35
CA LEU A 21 -5.52 -7.31 20.78
C LEU A 21 -4.56 -8.42 21.24
N GLU A 22 -4.29 -9.37 20.34
CA GLU A 22 -3.36 -10.48 20.58
C GLU A 22 -1.89 -10.10 20.31
N ASN A 23 -1.63 -8.97 19.64
CA ASN A 23 -0.29 -8.51 19.31
C ASN A 23 0.20 -7.44 20.31
N PRO A 24 1.18 -7.75 21.18
CA PRO A 24 1.71 -6.80 22.16
C PRO A 24 2.47 -5.63 21.54
N TYR A 25 2.73 -5.65 20.23
CA TYR A 25 3.41 -4.59 19.47
C TYR A 25 2.46 -3.79 18.56
N ALA A 26 1.14 -3.94 18.70
CA ALA A 26 0.17 -3.28 17.83
C ALA A 26 0.12 -1.74 17.97
N ASP A 27 0.65 -1.18 19.06
CA ASP A 27 0.56 0.25 19.40
C ASP A 27 1.82 1.06 19.02
N GLU A 28 2.64 0.57 18.10
CA GLU A 28 3.73 1.38 17.55
C GLU A 28 3.16 2.44 16.58
N HIS A 29 2.81 3.60 17.15
CA HIS A 29 2.52 4.86 16.45
C HIS A 29 3.75 5.36 15.66
N ILE A 30 4.12 4.68 14.58
CA ILE A 30 5.14 5.10 13.62
C ILE A 30 4.41 5.67 12.39
N ALA A 31 3.53 6.66 12.56
CA ALA A 31 2.71 7.14 11.44
C ALA A 31 2.86 8.64 11.16
N ASP A 32 3.17 9.49 12.14
CA ASP A 32 3.06 10.93 11.96
C ASP A 32 4.33 11.60 11.41
N GLU A 33 5.53 11.07 11.69
CA GLU A 33 6.79 11.70 11.24
C GLU A 33 7.16 11.40 9.78
N ILE A 34 6.55 10.40 9.15
CA ILE A 34 6.92 9.93 7.79
C ILE A 34 6.32 10.80 6.67
N TRP A 35 5.28 11.59 6.96
CA TRP A 35 4.49 12.33 5.96
C TRP A 35 5.19 13.54 5.33
N LYS A 36 6.15 14.16 6.01
CA LYS A 36 6.63 15.49 5.60
C LYS A 36 7.64 15.48 4.45
N ASP A 37 8.25 14.34 4.13
CA ASP A 37 9.38 14.25 3.17
C ASP A 37 9.18 13.24 2.02
N SER A 38 7.95 12.79 1.73
CA SER A 38 7.74 11.84 0.62
C SER A 38 7.45 12.55 -0.71
N ASP A 39 8.46 12.62 -1.58
CA ASP A 39 8.29 12.85 -3.02
C ASP A 39 7.57 11.65 -3.67
N GLY A 40 6.23 11.60 -3.60
CA GLY A 40 5.41 10.65 -4.37
C GLY A 40 4.26 9.96 -3.63
N ALA A 41 3.64 8.99 -4.30
CA ALA A 41 2.42 8.31 -3.84
C ALA A 41 2.64 7.23 -2.75
N PHE A 42 3.89 6.84 -2.49
CA PHE A 42 4.23 5.80 -1.53
C PHE A 42 4.61 6.39 -0.17
N ARG A 43 3.89 5.98 0.88
CA ARG A 43 4.15 6.37 2.27
C ARG A 43 5.22 5.49 2.96
N CYS A 44 5.52 4.33 2.40
CA CYS A 44 6.50 3.40 2.94
C CYS A 44 7.91 3.68 2.38
N SER A 45 8.81 2.70 2.49
CA SER A 45 10.19 2.77 2.00
C SER A 45 10.33 2.58 0.48
N VAL A 46 9.26 2.15 -0.21
CA VAL A 46 9.25 1.87 -1.65
C VAL A 46 9.67 3.10 -2.44
N GLY A 47 10.63 2.92 -3.36
CA GLY A 47 11.15 4.01 -4.19
C GLY A 47 12.09 4.97 -3.45
N LYS A 48 12.36 4.76 -2.15
CA LYS A 48 13.35 5.51 -1.35
C LYS A 48 14.58 4.65 -1.08
N TRP A 49 14.38 3.55 -0.34
CA TRP A 49 15.41 2.55 -0.04
C TRP A 49 14.87 1.11 -0.06
N GLY A 50 13.55 0.94 -0.16
CA GLY A 50 12.89 -0.35 -0.28
C GLY A 50 12.65 -0.74 -1.74
N TYR A 51 12.91 -2.01 -2.03
CA TYR A 51 12.65 -2.66 -3.32
C TYR A 51 12.34 -4.15 -3.09
N TRP A 52 11.90 -4.81 -4.16
CA TRP A 52 11.70 -6.25 -4.17
C TRP A 52 12.34 -6.87 -5.42
N ILE A 53 13.04 -7.99 -5.25
CA ILE A 53 13.55 -8.80 -6.37
C ILE A 53 12.68 -10.05 -6.45
N SER A 54 11.99 -10.20 -7.56
CA SER A 54 11.16 -11.36 -7.87
C SER A 54 12.02 -12.57 -8.27
N TYR A 55 11.42 -13.77 -8.26
CA TYR A 55 12.11 -15.03 -8.54
C TYR A 55 12.77 -15.10 -9.93
N ASP A 56 12.24 -14.33 -10.89
CA ASP A 56 12.75 -14.19 -12.26
C ASP A 56 13.87 -13.15 -12.38
N GLY A 57 14.30 -12.56 -11.26
CA GLY A 57 15.32 -11.53 -11.21
C GLY A 57 14.81 -10.13 -11.56
N SER A 58 13.49 -9.96 -11.74
CA SER A 58 12.87 -8.66 -11.98
C SER A 58 12.87 -7.81 -10.70
N LEU A 59 13.22 -6.53 -10.83
CA LEU A 59 13.20 -5.56 -9.74
C LEU A 59 11.88 -4.78 -9.78
N ILE A 60 11.09 -4.89 -8.73
CA ILE A 60 9.74 -4.31 -8.60
C ILE A 60 9.63 -3.51 -7.28
N PRO A 61 8.62 -2.63 -7.13
CA PRO A 61 8.55 -1.69 -6.01
C PRO A 61 8.33 -2.41 -4.67
N CYS A 62 7.42 -3.38 -4.64
CA CYS A 62 7.14 -4.23 -3.49
C CYS A 62 6.49 -5.54 -3.95
N GLY A 63 6.34 -6.52 -3.05
CA GLY A 63 5.74 -7.81 -3.38
C GLY A 63 4.26 -7.78 -3.78
N LEU A 64 3.58 -6.62 -3.70
CA LEU A 64 2.19 -6.45 -4.14
C LEU A 64 2.05 -5.87 -5.55
N LEU A 65 3.15 -5.39 -6.15
CA LEU A 65 3.13 -4.74 -7.46
C LEU A 65 3.96 -5.51 -8.46
N SER A 66 3.44 -5.66 -9.67
CA SER A 66 4.18 -6.16 -10.83
C SER A 66 4.73 -5.04 -11.72
N GLU A 67 4.32 -3.79 -11.49
CA GLU A 67 4.74 -2.61 -12.23
C GLU A 67 4.90 -1.39 -11.31
N PRO A 68 5.82 -0.45 -11.61
CA PRO A 68 6.86 -0.52 -12.66
C PRO A 68 7.89 -1.63 -12.42
N VAL A 69 8.62 -2.03 -13.45
CA VAL A 69 9.62 -3.09 -13.39
C VAL A 69 10.94 -2.66 -14.03
N ALA A 70 12.05 -3.05 -13.43
CA ALA A 70 13.39 -2.89 -13.98
C ALA A 70 14.14 -4.24 -13.99
N TYR A 71 15.19 -4.36 -14.80
CA TYR A 71 15.86 -5.64 -15.07
C TYR A 71 17.35 -5.59 -14.70
N PRO A 72 17.69 -5.80 -13.41
CA PRO A 72 19.08 -5.69 -12.93
C PRO A 72 20.03 -6.69 -13.59
N LEU A 73 19.54 -7.87 -14.00
CA LEU A 73 20.33 -8.86 -14.74
C LEU A 73 20.70 -8.42 -16.16
N LYS A 74 20.04 -7.38 -16.70
CA LYS A 74 20.29 -6.85 -18.05
C LYS A 74 21.11 -5.55 -18.01
N THR A 75 20.79 -4.65 -17.09
CA THR A 75 21.36 -3.29 -17.04
C THR A 75 22.32 -3.08 -15.85
N GLY A 76 22.48 -4.08 -14.99
CA GLY A 76 23.15 -3.93 -13.70
C GLY A 76 22.22 -3.35 -12.63
N PHE A 77 22.49 -3.70 -11.37
CA PHE A 77 21.63 -3.36 -10.24
C PHE A 77 21.46 -1.85 -10.04
N HIS A 78 22.55 -1.09 -10.04
CA HIS A 78 22.50 0.34 -9.77
C HIS A 78 21.62 1.08 -10.79
N GLN A 79 21.82 0.83 -12.09
CA GLN A 79 21.01 1.46 -13.13
C GLN A 79 19.54 1.04 -13.06
N ALA A 80 19.28 -0.25 -12.82
CA ALA A 80 17.91 -0.75 -12.66
C ALA A 80 17.21 -0.12 -11.45
N TRP A 81 17.95 0.09 -10.35
CA TRP A 81 17.45 0.74 -9.15
C TRP A 81 17.09 2.21 -9.37
N GLU A 82 17.96 3.00 -10.01
CA GLU A 82 17.65 4.40 -10.35
C GLU A 82 16.42 4.47 -11.27
N THR A 83 16.35 3.60 -12.28
CA THR A 83 15.20 3.49 -13.18
C THR A 83 13.89 3.20 -12.44
N LEU A 84 13.93 2.25 -11.49
CA LEU A 84 12.75 1.90 -10.69
C LEU A 84 12.33 3.08 -9.81
N LYS A 85 13.27 3.74 -9.12
CA LYS A 85 12.97 4.90 -8.28
C LYS A 85 12.27 5.99 -9.07
N ASP A 86 12.79 6.33 -10.25
CA ASP A 86 12.18 7.35 -11.10
C ASP A 86 10.79 6.93 -11.61
N SER A 87 10.61 5.66 -11.96
CA SER A 87 9.30 5.11 -12.34
C SER A 87 8.30 5.12 -11.18
N CYS A 88 8.74 4.90 -9.94
CA CYS A 88 7.88 5.00 -8.76
C CYS A 88 7.38 6.44 -8.53
N LYS A 89 8.19 7.46 -8.86
CA LYS A 89 7.79 8.87 -8.76
C LYS A 89 6.68 9.23 -9.75
N THR A 90 6.56 8.51 -10.87
CA THR A 90 5.51 8.75 -11.86
C THR A 90 4.16 8.14 -11.49
N ILE A 91 4.08 7.33 -10.43
CA ILE A 91 2.82 6.74 -9.98
C ILE A 91 1.91 7.86 -9.43
N PRO A 92 0.67 7.99 -9.94
CA PRO A 92 -0.22 9.07 -9.53
C PRO A 92 -0.74 8.84 -8.11
N ILE A 93 -1.07 9.95 -7.47
CA ILE A 93 -1.77 9.96 -6.19
C ILE A 93 -3.27 9.97 -6.45
N CYS A 94 -4.03 9.10 -5.79
CA CYS A 94 -5.49 9.13 -5.85
C CYS A 94 -6.03 10.40 -5.17
N GLY A 95 -6.55 11.33 -5.97
CA GLY A 95 -7.06 12.62 -5.51
C GLY A 95 -8.20 12.49 -4.49
N ASP A 96 -9.14 11.58 -4.73
CA ASP A 96 -10.24 11.26 -3.81
C ASP A 96 -9.73 10.82 -2.42
N CYS A 97 -8.63 10.08 -2.37
CA CYS A 97 -8.05 9.64 -1.11
C CYS A 97 -7.38 10.79 -0.36
N MET A 98 -6.75 11.74 -1.06
CA MET A 98 -6.00 12.84 -0.43
C MET A 98 -6.89 13.83 0.32
N THR A 99 -8.14 13.98 -0.10
CA THR A 99 -9.12 14.84 0.57
C THR A 99 -9.96 14.09 1.60
N CYS A 100 -9.73 12.80 1.79
CA CYS A 100 -10.51 11.96 2.71
C CYS A 100 -10.13 12.25 4.18
N PRO A 101 -11.09 12.55 5.06
CA PRO A 101 -10.81 12.83 6.48
C PRO A 101 -10.27 11.60 7.24
N ASP A 102 -10.62 10.39 6.77
CA ASP A 102 -10.23 9.13 7.40
C ASP A 102 -8.88 8.60 6.88
N LEU A 103 -8.19 9.35 6.01
CA LEU A 103 -6.97 8.91 5.33
C LEU A 103 -5.84 8.47 6.27
N LYS A 104 -5.76 9.08 7.46
CA LYS A 104 -4.77 8.74 8.50
C LYS A 104 -5.00 7.39 9.16
N TYR A 105 -6.24 6.88 9.11
CA TYR A 105 -6.62 5.56 9.61
C TYR A 105 -6.72 4.53 8.48
N CYS A 106 -6.66 5.00 7.23
CA CYS A 106 -6.81 4.18 6.06
C CYS A 106 -5.49 3.49 5.71
N SER A 107 -5.58 2.20 5.40
CA SER A 107 -4.46 1.40 4.90
C SER A 107 -4.27 1.51 3.38
N THR A 108 -4.77 2.58 2.75
CA THR A 108 -4.64 2.79 1.30
C THR A 108 -3.18 2.98 0.90
N CYS A 109 -2.79 2.33 -0.19
CA CYS A 109 -1.51 2.55 -0.85
C CYS A 109 -1.67 2.27 -2.36
N PRO A 110 -0.77 2.77 -3.22
CA PRO A 110 -0.88 2.58 -4.66
C PRO A 110 -1.01 1.10 -5.07
N ALA A 111 -0.29 0.20 -4.39
CA ALA A 111 -0.37 -1.24 -4.63
C ALA A 111 -1.77 -1.82 -4.39
N ARG A 112 -2.42 -1.43 -3.29
CA ARG A 112 -3.77 -1.89 -2.97
C ARG A 112 -4.80 -1.29 -3.93
N LEU A 113 -4.67 -0.02 -4.29
CA LEU A 113 -5.56 0.60 -5.29
C LEU A 113 -5.46 -0.12 -6.64
N LYS A 114 -4.24 -0.42 -7.08
CA LYS A 114 -3.99 -1.17 -8.32
C LYS A 114 -4.59 -2.57 -8.26
N ALA A 115 -4.39 -3.30 -7.16
CA ALA A 115 -4.94 -4.65 -6.98
C ALA A 115 -6.47 -4.68 -6.98
N GLU A 116 -7.11 -3.67 -6.36
CA GLU A 116 -8.56 -3.61 -6.23
C GLU A 116 -9.27 -3.07 -7.47
N THR A 117 -8.65 -2.13 -8.18
CA THR A 117 -9.33 -1.35 -9.21
C THR A 117 -8.69 -1.46 -10.59
N GLY A 118 -7.49 -2.03 -10.69
CA GLY A 118 -6.66 -1.99 -11.89
C GLY A 118 -5.97 -0.64 -12.13
N ALA A 119 -6.20 0.37 -11.29
CA ALA A 119 -5.69 1.73 -11.43
C ALA A 119 -5.05 2.24 -10.13
N PHE A 120 -4.09 3.15 -10.25
CA PHE A 120 -3.38 3.75 -9.11
C PHE A 120 -4.13 4.95 -8.52
N ASP A 121 -4.95 5.62 -9.32
CA ASP A 121 -5.61 6.89 -9.03
C ASP A 121 -7.10 6.75 -8.72
N LYS A 122 -7.63 5.52 -8.71
CA LYS A 122 -9.03 5.23 -8.39
C LYS A 122 -9.17 4.67 -6.99
N LYS A 123 -10.06 5.27 -6.19
CA LYS A 123 -10.37 4.75 -4.85
C LYS A 123 -10.95 3.34 -4.92
N ALA A 124 -10.54 2.49 -3.98
CA ALA A 124 -11.07 1.16 -3.82
C ALA A 124 -12.20 1.17 -2.76
N THR A 125 -13.43 0.88 -3.19
CA THR A 125 -14.62 0.87 -2.31
C THR A 125 -14.40 -0.01 -1.08
N TYR A 126 -13.82 -1.20 -1.27
CA TYR A 126 -13.55 -2.12 -0.17
C TYR A 126 -12.63 -1.53 0.91
N LEU A 127 -11.59 -0.79 0.53
CA LEU A 127 -10.68 -0.16 1.49
C LEU A 127 -11.38 0.95 2.28
N CYS A 128 -12.26 1.70 1.62
CA CYS A 128 -13.08 2.73 2.27
C CYS A 128 -14.04 2.10 3.29
N GLU A 129 -14.76 1.04 2.90
CA GLU A 129 -15.66 0.30 3.79
C GLU A 129 -14.89 -0.31 4.97
N PHE A 130 -13.79 -1.00 4.71
CA PHE A 130 -12.94 -1.58 5.75
C PHE A 130 -12.46 -0.53 6.76
N THR A 131 -12.04 0.64 6.29
CA THR A 131 -11.60 1.75 7.17
C THR A 131 -12.77 2.25 8.02
N LYS A 132 -13.95 2.41 7.42
CA LYS A 132 -15.16 2.84 8.13
C LYS A 132 -15.56 1.84 9.23
N GLU A 133 -15.60 0.55 8.90
CA GLU A 133 -15.92 -0.50 9.88
C GLU A 133 -14.88 -0.56 11.01
N SER A 134 -13.59 -0.47 10.67
CA SER A 134 -12.50 -0.43 11.66
C SER A 134 -12.65 0.75 12.64
N LEU A 135 -13.05 1.92 12.14
CA LEU A 135 -13.29 3.11 12.97
C LEU A 135 -14.57 3.04 13.80
N GLN A 136 -15.58 2.27 13.37
CA GLN A 136 -16.76 2.01 14.19
C GLN A 136 -16.43 1.05 15.32
N LEU A 137 -15.67 0.00 15.02
CA LEU A 137 -15.23 -0.98 16.01
C LEU A 137 -14.22 -0.40 17.02
N SER A 138 -13.47 0.64 16.69
CA SER A 138 -12.56 1.28 17.66
C SER A 138 -13.29 2.17 18.69
N LYS A 139 -14.54 2.53 18.43
CA LYS A 139 -15.39 3.34 19.33
C LYS A 139 -16.25 2.50 20.27
N SER A 140 -16.34 1.18 20.04
CA SER A 140 -17.10 0.21 20.83
C SER A 140 -16.23 -0.61 21.77
#